data_AF-A0A0F5PBD4-F1
#
_entry.id   AF-A0A0F5PBD4-F1
#
_cell.length_a   1.000
_cell.length_b   1.000
_cell.length_c   1.000
_cell.angle_alpha   90.00
_cell.angle_beta   90.00
_cell.angle_gamma   90.00
#
_symmetry.space_group_name_H-M   'P 1'
#
loop_
_entity.id
_entity.type
_entity.pdbx_description
1 polymer ?
#
loop_
_entity_poly.entity_id
_entity_poly.type
_entity_poly.pdbx_seq_one_letter_code
_entity_poly.pdbx_strand_id
1 'polypeptide(L)'
;MATFYVANATSASAAAVLSDDAEQVVLYNSSSTAIAYFTCRNINLTTDTGPTAVVPTTANPGIGAFPVPPGAQIRITVGYGHKKFSVIASAADGNLYITPGKGN
;
A
#
# COMPACT_ATOMS: atom_id res chain seq x y z
N MET A 1 4.38 -13.69 -8.68
CA MET A 1 4.22 -12.36 -8.05
C MET A 1 4.83 -12.41 -6.67
N ALA A 2 5.70 -11.46 -6.33
CA ALA A 2 6.31 -11.42 -5.01
C ALA A 2 5.41 -10.65 -4.04
N THR A 3 5.19 -11.19 -2.84
CA THR A 3 4.63 -10.44 -1.72
C THR A 3 5.72 -9.54 -1.16
N PHE A 4 5.38 -8.29 -0.91
CA PHE A 4 6.27 -7.33 -0.25
C PHE A 4 5.72 -7.05 1.15
N TYR A 5 6.61 -6.70 2.09
CA TYR A 5 6.21 -6.30 3.42
C TYR A 5 6.81 -4.95 3.77
N VAL A 6 6.07 -4.20 4.57
CA VAL A 6 6.49 -2.91 5.12
C VAL A 6 6.40 -3.06 6.62
N ALA A 7 7.52 -2.86 7.31
CA ALA A 7 7.48 -2.76 8.77
C ALA A 7 6.58 -1.59 9.15
N ASN A 8 5.61 -1.85 10.01
CA ASN A 8 4.76 -0.78 10.51
C ASN A 8 5.66 0.20 11.27
N ALA A 9 5.53 1.48 10.95
CA ALA A 9 6.05 2.55 11.77
C ALA A 9 5.25 3.82 11.50
N THR A 10 5.31 4.75 12.45
CA THR A 10 4.73 6.10 12.34
C THR A 10 5.40 6.96 11.27
N SER A 11 6.47 6.47 10.64
CA SER A 11 7.17 7.13 9.54
C SER A 11 7.66 6.16 8.46
N ALA A 12 7.37 4.86 8.57
CA ALA A 12 7.75 3.89 7.56
C ALA A 12 6.85 4.09 6.35
N SER A 13 7.47 4.47 5.24
CA SER A 13 6.79 4.73 3.99
C SER A 13 7.54 3.94 2.92
N ALA A 14 6.86 2.97 2.32
CA ALA A 14 7.43 2.10 1.30
C ALA A 14 6.63 2.27 0.02
N ALA A 15 7.36 2.37 -1.08
CA ALA A 15 6.79 2.43 -2.40
C ALA A 15 7.31 1.26 -3.22
N ALA A 16 6.41 0.46 -3.77
CA ALA A 16 6.75 -0.43 -4.87
C ALA A 16 5.81 -0.19 -6.05
N VAL A 17 6.35 -0.51 -7.23
CA VAL A 17 5.64 -0.45 -8.49
C VAL A 17 4.91 -1.77 -8.69
N LEU A 18 3.61 -1.70 -8.94
CA LEU A 18 2.84 -2.85 -9.40
C LEU A 18 2.98 -3.00 -10.91
N SER A 19 3.03 -4.25 -11.37
CA SER A 19 2.92 -4.57 -12.80
C SER A 19 1.59 -4.06 -13.35
N ASP A 20 1.54 -3.71 -14.62
CA ASP A 20 0.35 -3.20 -15.30
C ASP A 20 -0.82 -4.19 -15.26
N ASP A 21 -0.51 -5.49 -15.22
CA ASP A 21 -1.47 -6.58 -15.07
C ASP A 21 -2.09 -6.74 -13.66
N ALA A 22 -1.60 -6.00 -12.65
CA ALA A 22 -2.08 -6.16 -11.28
C ALA A 22 -3.34 -5.33 -11.05
N GLU A 23 -4.51 -5.99 -11.09
CA GLU A 23 -5.80 -5.34 -10.86
C GLU A 23 -6.18 -5.23 -9.39
N GLN A 24 -5.63 -6.12 -8.55
CA GLN A 24 -5.99 -6.25 -7.15
C GLN A 24 -4.76 -6.29 -6.26
N VAL A 25 -4.94 -5.84 -5.02
CA VAL A 25 -3.94 -5.93 -3.97
C VAL A 25 -4.60 -6.50 -2.73
N VAL A 26 -3.99 -7.54 -2.16
CA VAL A 26 -4.34 -8.07 -0.84
C VAL A 26 -3.40 -7.43 0.17
N LEU A 27 -3.98 -6.80 1.18
CA LEU A 27 -3.32 -6.18 2.30
C LEU A 27 -3.58 -7.02 3.54
N TYR A 28 -2.53 -7.42 4.24
CA TYR A 28 -2.64 -8.12 5.52
C TYR A 28 -1.82 -7.41 6.58
N ASN A 29 -2.49 -6.89 7.61
CA ASN A 29 -1.83 -6.24 8.72
C ASN A 29 -1.59 -7.25 9.84
N SER A 30 -0.33 -7.63 10.03
CA SER A 30 0.09 -8.54 11.10
C SER A 30 0.26 -7.86 12.47
N SER A 31 0.00 -6.55 12.56
CA SER A 31 -0.01 -5.85 13.83
C SER A 31 -1.13 -6.32 14.75
N SER A 32 -0.89 -6.23 16.05
CA SER A 32 -1.90 -6.43 17.09
C SER A 32 -2.58 -5.13 17.52
N THR A 33 -1.96 -3.98 17.24
CA THR A 33 -2.40 -2.68 17.80
C THR A 33 -2.42 -1.52 16.80
N ALA A 34 -1.60 -1.55 15.75
CA ALA A 34 -1.47 -0.49 14.77
C ALA A 34 -2.47 -0.64 13.62
N ILE A 35 -3.16 0.45 13.28
CA ILE A 35 -3.90 0.56 12.04
C ILE A 35 -2.90 0.97 10.96
N ALA A 36 -2.81 0.18 9.88
CA ALA A 36 -2.02 0.55 8.72
C ALA A 36 -2.91 1.30 7.72
N TYR A 37 -2.41 2.40 7.20
CA TYR A 37 -3.06 3.21 6.18
C TYR A 37 -2.36 2.99 4.85
N PHE A 38 -3.10 2.53 3.87
CA PHE A 38 -2.62 2.23 2.53
C PHE A 38 -3.13 3.26 1.52
N THR A 39 -2.25 3.79 0.69
CA THR A 39 -2.61 4.57 -0.49
C THR A 39 -2.03 3.95 -1.73
N CYS A 40 -2.74 4.08 -2.84
CA CYS A 40 -2.32 3.60 -4.14
C CYS A 40 -2.56 4.73 -5.15
N ARG A 41 -1.56 5.08 -5.96
CA ARG A 41 -1.74 6.06 -7.03
C ARG A 41 -1.27 5.50 -8.36
N ASN A 42 -1.94 5.91 -9.42
CA ASN A 42 -1.43 5.73 -10.79
C ASN A 42 -0.13 6.51 -10.94
N ILE A 43 0.89 5.85 -11.51
CA ILE A 43 2.14 6.50 -11.86
C ILE A 43 2.45 6.32 -13.33
N ASN A 44 3.17 7.29 -13.89
CA ASN A 44 3.81 7.15 -15.18
C ASN A 44 5.30 6.86 -14.92
N LEU A 45 5.79 5.70 -15.37
CA LEU A 45 7.16 5.26 -15.16
C LEU A 45 8.22 6.22 -15.73
N THR A 46 7.85 7.03 -16.72
CA THR A 46 8.77 8.00 -17.34
C THR A 46 8.94 9.28 -16.53
N THR A 47 7.99 9.62 -15.66
CA THR A 47 7.99 10.88 -14.89
C THR A 47 8.06 10.68 -13.38
N ASP A 48 7.59 9.54 -12.85
CA ASP A 48 7.67 9.20 -11.42
C ASP A 48 9.01 8.53 -11.12
N THR A 49 10.06 9.34 -11.04
CA THR A 49 11.43 8.88 -10.75
C THR A 49 11.65 8.75 -9.24
N GLY A 50 11.70 7.51 -8.75
CA GLY A 50 12.23 7.16 -7.43
C GLY A 50 11.18 6.79 -6.37
N PRO A 51 11.58 6.09 -5.30
CA PRO A 51 10.71 5.62 -4.22
C PRO A 51 10.42 6.74 -3.21
N THR A 52 10.02 7.94 -3.66
CA THR A 52 9.50 8.97 -2.75
C THR A 52 8.17 8.49 -2.24
N ALA A 53 8.19 7.94 -1.04
CA ALA A 53 7.01 7.49 -0.35
C ALA A 53 6.30 8.73 0.19
N VAL A 54 5.08 8.94 -0.28
CA VAL A 54 4.28 10.09 0.12
C VAL A 54 3.48 9.65 1.34
N VAL A 55 3.65 10.35 2.46
CA VAL A 55 2.86 10.09 3.67
C VAL A 55 1.37 10.19 3.30
N PRO A 56 0.59 9.10 3.46
CA PRO A 56 -0.86 9.15 3.32
C PRO A 56 -1.43 10.22 4.25
N THR A 57 -1.94 11.31 3.69
CA THR A 57 -2.76 12.26 4.44
C THR A 57 -4.19 12.15 3.92
N THR A 58 -5.16 12.35 4.81
CA THR A 58 -6.58 12.50 4.45
C THR A 58 -6.83 13.65 3.47
N ALA A 59 -5.83 14.53 3.27
CA ALA A 59 -5.88 15.68 2.37
C ALA A 59 -5.43 15.39 0.93
N ASN A 60 -4.93 14.17 0.62
CA ASN A 60 -4.55 13.81 -0.75
C ASN A 60 -5.49 12.73 -1.32
N PRO A 61 -6.60 13.12 -1.98
CA PRO A 61 -7.75 12.26 -2.27
C PRO A 61 -7.60 11.39 -3.53
N GLY A 62 -6.39 11.22 -4.07
CA GLY A 62 -6.14 10.44 -5.29
C GLY A 62 -6.31 8.93 -5.15
N ILE A 63 -7.22 8.46 -4.29
CA ILE A 63 -7.36 7.16 -3.60
C ILE A 63 -6.86 7.30 -2.16
N GLY A 64 -7.79 7.69 -1.28
CA GLY A 64 -7.56 8.03 0.13
C GLY A 64 -6.94 6.88 0.94
N ALA A 65 -6.35 7.26 2.07
CA ALA A 65 -5.74 6.35 3.03
C ALA A 65 -6.75 5.28 3.50
N PHE A 66 -6.67 4.08 2.94
CA PHE A 66 -7.51 2.96 3.33
C PHE A 66 -7.01 2.39 4.65
N PRO A 67 -7.83 2.40 5.71
CA PRO A 67 -7.45 1.80 6.98
C PRO A 67 -7.50 0.27 6.86
N VAL A 68 -6.41 -0.38 7.27
CA VAL A 68 -6.27 -1.82 7.43
C VAL A 68 -6.12 -2.07 8.94
N PRO A 69 -7.20 -2.46 9.63
CA PRO A 69 -7.15 -2.71 11.08
C PRO A 69 -6.13 -3.78 11.47
N PRO A 70 -5.69 -3.82 12.74
CA PRO A 70 -4.84 -4.89 13.25
C PRO A 70 -5.45 -6.27 12.99
N GLY A 71 -4.64 -7.22 12.55
CA GLY A 71 -5.06 -8.59 12.22
C GLY A 71 -5.97 -8.72 10.98
N ALA A 72 -6.33 -7.63 10.32
CA ALA A 72 -7.26 -7.66 9.19
C ALA A 72 -6.55 -8.03 7.88
N GLN A 73 -7.28 -8.75 7.04
CA GLN A 73 -6.93 -8.98 5.64
C GLN A 73 -8.00 -8.33 4.75
N ILE A 74 -7.57 -7.44 3.86
CA ILE A 74 -8.45 -6.67 2.97
C ILE A 74 -7.96 -6.85 1.54
N ARG A 75 -8.90 -7.00 0.60
CA ARG A 75 -8.64 -7.01 -0.83
C ARG A 75 -9.17 -5.72 -1.44
N ILE A 76 -8.33 -5.02 -2.18
CA ILE A 76 -8.66 -3.76 -2.85
C ILE A 76 -8.45 -3.92 -4.35
N THR A 77 -9.43 -3.52 -5.14
CA THR A 77 -9.27 -3.36 -6.59
C THR A 77 -8.62 -2.01 -6.87
N VAL A 78 -7.43 -2.04 -7.46
CA VAL A 78 -6.63 -0.83 -7.79
C VAL A 78 -6.71 -0.45 -9.26
N GLY A 79 -7.22 -1.35 -10.12
CA GLY A 79 -7.35 -1.16 -11.56
C GLY A 79 -6.03 -1.28 -12.33
N TYR A 80 -6.13 -1.53 -13.64
CA TYR A 80 -4.97 -1.74 -14.52
C TYR A 80 -4.00 -0.56 -14.61
N GLY A 81 -2.74 -0.85 -14.95
CA GLY A 81 -1.68 0.13 -15.19
C GLY A 81 -0.75 0.31 -14.00
N HIS A 82 0.42 0.94 -14.22
CA HIS A 82 1.44 1.08 -13.19
C HIS A 82 0.95 1.86 -11.97
N LYS A 83 1.07 1.23 -10.81
CA LYS A 83 0.70 1.82 -9.52
C LYS A 83 1.91 1.96 -8.64
N LYS A 84 1.90 2.97 -7.81
CA LYS A 84 2.80 3.13 -6.68
C LYS A 84 1.98 3.18 -5.41
N PHE A 85 2.35 2.36 -4.43
CA PHE A 85 1.73 2.42 -3.12
C PHE A 85 2.55 3.24 -2.13
N SER A 86 1.90 3.68 -1.07
CA SER A 86 2.55 4.21 0.13
C SER A 86 1.77 3.75 1.35
N VAL A 87 2.49 3.52 2.43
CA VAL A 87 1.93 2.98 3.68
C VAL A 87 2.39 3.87 4.81
N ILE A 88 1.56 4.02 5.83
CA ILE A 88 1.94 4.52 7.15
C ILE A 88 1.15 3.75 8.20
N ALA A 89 1.74 3.44 9.34
CA ALA A 89 1.03 2.79 10.44
C ALA A 89 0.89 3.72 11.63
N SER A 90 -0.17 3.56 12.42
CA SER A 90 -0.40 4.36 13.63
C SER A 90 0.61 4.05 14.75
N ALA A 91 1.31 2.92 14.69
CA ALA A 91 2.36 2.53 15.62
C ALA A 91 3.39 1.61 14.94
N ALA A 92 4.57 1.47 15.55
CA ALA A 92 5.63 0.61 15.05
C ALA A 92 5.49 -0.84 15.54
N ASP A 93 4.40 -1.51 15.13
CA ASP A 93 4.05 -2.86 15.59
C ASP A 93 3.69 -3.76 14.40
N GLY A 94 4.42 -4.86 14.20
CA GLY A 94 4.19 -5.82 13.12
C GLY A 94 4.54 -5.29 11.72
N ASN A 95 4.02 -5.98 10.70
CA ASN A 95 4.23 -5.66 9.29
C ASN A 95 2.90 -5.59 8.52
N LEU A 96 2.83 -4.70 7.53
CA LEU A 96 1.83 -4.77 6.47
C LEU A 96 2.37 -5.59 5.30
N TYR A 97 1.71 -6.70 5.00
CA TYR A 97 1.98 -7.52 3.82
C TYR A 97 1.11 -7.07 2.65
N ILE A 98 1.72 -6.95 1.48
CA ILE A 98 1.11 -6.45 0.26
C ILE A 98 1.36 -7.49 -0.82
N THR A 99 0.29 -8.17 -1.23
CA THR A 99 0.32 -9.21 -2.25
C THR A 99 -0.50 -8.74 -3.45
N PRO A 100 0.13 -8.35 -4.55
CA PRO A 100 -0.61 -8.00 -5.76
C PRO A 100 -1.14 -9.27 -6.44
N GLY A 101 -2.27 -9.14 -7.14
CA GLY A 101 -2.95 -10.22 -7.83
C GLY A 101 -3.74 -9.70 -9.03
N LYS A 102 -4.17 -10.62 -9.92
CA LYS A 102 -4.81 -10.28 -11.20
C LYS A 102 -6.35 -10.36 -11.17
N GLY A 103 -6.98 -10.32 -9.99
CA GLY A 103 -8.35 -10.83 -9.90
C GLY A 103 -8.39 -12.31 -10.30
N ASN A 104 -9.57 -12.92 -10.33
CA ASN A 104 -9.76 -14.27 -10.86
C ASN A 104 -10.90 -14.18 -11.87
#